data_AF-W1Y341-F1
#
_entry.id   AF-W1Y341-F1
#
_cell.length_a   1.000
_cell.length_b   1.000
_cell.length_c   1.000
_cell.angle_alpha   90.00
_cell.angle_beta   90.00
_cell.angle_gamma   90.00
#
_symmetry.space_group_name_H-M   'P 1'
#
loop_
_entity.id
_entity.type
_entity.pdbx_description
1 polymer ?
#
loop_
_entity_poly.entity_id
_entity_poly.type
_entity_poly.pdbx_seq_one_letter_code
_entity_poly.pdbx_strand_id
1 'polypeptide(L)' 'ASHGDIVIAAVDGEFTVKKLQLRPTVQLIPMNSAYSPITISSEDTLDVFGVVIHVVKAMR' A
#
# COMPACT_ATOMS: atom_id res chain seq x y z
N ALA A 1 7.25 3.97 -7.86
CA ALA A 1 6.89 4.15 -6.44
C ALA A 1 8.15 4.01 -5.60
N SER A 2 8.24 4.79 -4.53
CA SER A 2 9.35 4.83 -3.58
C SER A 2 8.88 4.49 -2.17
N HIS A 3 9.83 4.14 -1.30
CA HIS A 3 9.52 3.95 0.12
C HIS A 3 8.86 5.22 0.68
N GLY A 4 7.71 5.05 1.31
CA GLY A 4 6.94 6.14 1.91
C GLY A 4 5.75 6.60 1.07
N ASP A 5 5.71 6.27 -0.21
CA ASP A 5 4.59 6.63 -1.10
C ASP A 5 3.29 5.94 -0.68
N ILE A 6 2.16 6.62 -0.84
CA ILE A 6 0.86 5.97 -0.85
C ILE A 6 0.65 5.39 -2.25
N VAL A 7 0.44 4.08 -2.33
CA VAL A 7 0.34 3.36 -3.62
C VAL A 7 -1.01 2.70 -3.77
N ILE A 8 -1.42 2.56 -5.03
CA ILE A 8 -2.45 1.60 -5.44
C ILE A 8 -1.71 0.30 -5.77
N ALA A 9 -1.99 -0.76 -5.02
CA ALA A 9 -1.34 -2.05 -5.17
C ALA A 9 -2.36 -3.18 -5.17
N ALA A 10 -1.97 -4.36 -5.65
CA ALA A 10 -2.68 -5.61 -5.41
C ALA A 10 -1.75 -6.61 -4.73
N VAL A 11 -2.28 -7.32 -3.74
CA VAL A 11 -1.61 -8.48 -3.12
C VAL A 11 -2.44 -9.70 -3.47
N ASP A 12 -1.86 -10.66 -4.20
CA ASP A 12 -2.55 -11.87 -4.68
C ASP A 12 -3.85 -11.57 -5.43
N GLY A 13 -3.83 -10.49 -6.22
CA GLY A 13 -4.97 -10.02 -7.01
C GLY A 13 -5.96 -9.13 -6.24
N GLU A 14 -5.83 -8.96 -4.93
CA GLU A 14 -6.70 -8.09 -4.12
C GLU A 14 -6.18 -6.65 -4.04
N PHE A 15 -6.96 -5.71 -4.58
CA PHE A 15 -6.58 -4.29 -4.61
C PHE A 15 -6.64 -3.61 -3.23
N THR A 16 -5.63 -2.79 -2.94
CA THR A 16 -5.53 -2.01 -1.72
C THR A 16 -4.84 -0.66 -1.94
N VAL A 17 -5.11 0.30 -1.06
CA VAL A 17 -4.40 1.57 -0.97
C VAL A 17 -3.72 1.64 0.39
N LYS A 18 -2.38 1.64 0.39
CA LYS A 18 -1.57 1.66 1.62
C LYS A 18 -0.25 2.40 1.36
N LYS A 19 0.45 2.72 2.44
CA LYS A 19 1.80 3.29 2.36
C LYS A 19 2.80 2.16 2.06
N LEU A 20 3.58 2.32 0.99
CA LEU A 20 4.61 1.37 0.59
C LEU A 20 5.85 1.52 1.48
N GLN A 21 6.23 0.45 2.16
CA GLN A 21 7.52 0.32 2.84
C GLN A 21 8.37 -0.68 2.06
N LEU A 22 9.59 -0.28 1.69
CA LEU A 22 10.56 -1.17 1.02
C LEU A 22 11.67 -1.70 1.95
N ARG A 23 11.81 -1.10 3.14
CA ARG A 23 12.93 -1.35 4.07
C ARG A 23 12.44 -1.14 5.52
N PRO A 24 12.91 -1.93 6.50
CA PRO A 24 13.85 -3.06 6.35
C PRO A 24 13.23 -4.25 5.62
N THR A 25 11.91 -4.35 5.60
CA THR A 25 11.14 -5.38 4.89
C THR A 25 10.09 -4.73 4.00
N VAL A 26 9.69 -5.41 2.93
CA VAL A 26 8.63 -4.93 2.03
C VAL A 26 7.28 -5.12 2.71
N GLN A 27 6.55 -4.02 2.93
CA GLN A 27 5.26 -4.03 3.60
C GLN A 27 4.32 -2.98 3.00
N LEU A 28 3.02 -3.25 3.10
CA LEU A 28 1.97 -2.25 2.87
C LEU A 28 1.39 -1.83 4.23
N ILE A 29 1.74 -0.62 4.65
CA ILE A 29 1.39 -0.08 5.98
C ILE A 29 0.06 0.67 5.90
N PRO A 30 -0.94 0.31 6.72
CA PRO A 30 -2.18 1.07 6.82
C PRO A 30 -1.95 2.39 7.56
N MET A 31 -2.70 3.42 7.18
CA MET A 31 -2.76 4.70 7.91
C MET A 31 -3.96 4.75 8.85
N ASN A 32 -4.26 3.63 9.51
CA ASN A 32 -5.33 3.46 10.48
C ASN A 32 -4.88 2.46 11.56
N SER A 33 -4.89 2.85 12.83
CA SER A 33 -4.41 2.04 13.95
C SER A 33 -5.22 0.77 14.21
N ALA A 34 -6.44 0.67 13.69
CA ALA A 34 -7.26 -0.54 13.79
C ALA A 34 -6.79 -1.67 12.85
N TYR A 35 -5.85 -1.41 11.93
CA TYR A 35 -5.40 -2.35 10.92
C TYR A 35 -3.92 -2.66 11.07
N SER A 36 -3.55 -3.91 10.85
CA SER A 36 -2.16 -4.36 10.85
C SER A 36 -1.48 -4.14 9.49
N PRO A 37 -0.16 -3.92 9.45
CA PRO A 37 0.62 -3.97 8.22
C PRO A 37 0.50 -5.32 7.50
N ILE A 38 0.49 -5.29 6.17
CA ILE A 38 0.61 -6.48 5.34
C ILE A 38 2.09 -6.64 5.01
N THR A 39 2.72 -7.72 5.45
CA THR A 39 4.11 -8.04 5.11
C THR A 39 4.13 -8.88 3.85
N ILE A 40 4.94 -8.48 2.87
CA ILE A 40 5.05 -9.21 1.60
C ILE A 40 6.14 -10.27 1.75
N SER A 41 5.73 -11.53 1.66
CA SER A 41 6.59 -12.71 1.68
C SER A 41 7.11 -13.03 0.27
N SER A 42 7.98 -14.04 0.15
CA SER A 42 8.43 -14.55 -1.14
C SER A 42 7.36 -15.33 -1.91
N GLU A 43 6.30 -15.74 -1.22
CA GLU A 43 5.19 -16.52 -1.78
C GLU A 43 4.08 -15.60 -2.31
N ASP A 44 4.05 -14.35 -1.84
CA ASP A 44 3.04 -13.37 -2.20
C ASP A 44 3.38 -12.69 -3.53
N THR A 45 2.35 -12.31 -4.27
CA THR A 45 2.48 -11.46 -5.45
C THR A 45 2.11 -10.03 -5.11
N LEU A 46 3.03 -9.09 -5.32
CA LEU A 46 2.79 -7.65 -5.14
C LEU A 46 2.88 -6.93 -6.48
N ASP A 47 1.75 -6.39 -6.93
CA ASP A 47 1.67 -5.47 -8.07
C ASP A 47 1.47 -4.04 -7.59
N VAL A 48 2.27 -3.10 -8.11
CA VAL A 48 2.11 -1.66 -7.82
C VAL A 48 1.69 -0.95 -9.11
N PHE A 49 0.46 -0.44 -9.12
CA PHE A 49 -0.14 0.18 -10.31
C PHE A 49 0.17 1.67 -10.43
N GLY A 50 0.39 2.36 -9.30
CA GLY A 50 0.67 3.79 -9.31
C GLY A 50 0.82 4.40 -7.93
N VAL A 51 1.30 5.65 -7.92
CA VAL A 51 1.43 6.47 -6.72
C VAL A 51 0.24 7.42 -6.63
N VAL A 52 -0.37 7.50 -5.46
CA VAL A 52 -1.43 8.45 -5.16
C VAL A 52 -0.82 9.84 -4.98
N ILE A 53 -1.20 10.79 -5.84
CA ILE A 53 -0.69 12.17 -5.80
C ILE A 53 -1.68 13.17 -5.19
N HIS A 54 -2.98 12.89 -5.22
CA HIS A 54 -4.01 13.77 -4.70
C HIS A 54 -5.17 12.96 -4.12
N VAL A 55 -5.83 13.51 -3.11
CA VAL A 55 -7.09 13.01 -2.57
C VAL A 55 -8.13 14.10 -2.78
N VAL A 56 -9.20 13.79 -3.50
CA VAL A 56 -10.33 14.70 -3.71
C VAL A 56 -11.48 14.22 -2.83
N LYS A 57 -11.88 15.05 -1.86
CA LYS A 57 -12.97 14.73 -0.94
C LYS A 57 -14.13 15.71 -1.15
N ALA A 58 -15.29 15.18 -1.53
CA ALA A 58 -16.54 15.94 -1.49
C ALA A 58 -17.10 15.90 -0.05
N MET A 59 -17.46 17.06 0.49
CA MET A 59 -18.07 17.19 1.81
C MET A 59 -19.55 17.47 1.61
N ARG A 60 -20.34 16.40 1.51
CA ARG A 60 -21.80 16.49 1.41
C ARG A 60 -22.43 15.72 2.56
#